data_AF-A0A060Y111-F1
#
_entry.id   AF-A0A060Y111-F1
#
_cell.length_a   1.000
_cell.length_b   1.000
_cell.length_c   1.000
_cell.angle_alpha   90.00
_cell.angle_beta   90.00
_cell.angle_gamma   90.00
#
_symmetry.space_group_name_H-M   'P 1'
#
loop_
_entity.id
_entity.type
_entity.pdbx_description
1 polymer ?
#
loop_
_entity_poly.entity_id
_entity_poly.type
_entity_poly.pdbx_seq_one_letter_code
_entity_poly.pdbx_strand_id
1 'polypeptide(L)'
;MAACCDCAPREADLFLLESRRLWAAEEGWLEFDILATSNLWVMSPHYNLGLQIRVETSSGRSISSKEAGLVGRDGGLEKQPFMVAFFKVSEVHIRTARSTNKRNKNRNRPTQPQEGGSRAPSPAGVSIVCSTLS
;
A
#
# COMPACT_ATOMS: atom_id res chain seq x y z
N MET A 1 -3.41 32.86 -18.77
CA MET A 1 -2.86 31.50 -18.69
C MET A 1 -3.85 30.66 -17.91
N ALA A 2 -4.77 30.01 -18.61
CA ALA A 2 -5.75 29.04 -18.10
C ALA A 2 -5.56 27.79 -18.98
N ALA A 3 -5.71 26.55 -18.55
CA ALA A 3 -6.15 25.94 -17.31
C ALA A 3 -5.49 24.54 -17.23
N CYS A 4 -5.45 23.96 -16.04
CA CYS A 4 -6.00 22.62 -15.75
C CYS A 4 -6.52 22.77 -14.32
N CYS A 5 -7.77 23.18 -14.09
CA CYS A 5 -8.93 22.28 -13.99
C CYS A 5 -8.52 20.95 -13.37
N ASP A 6 -9.10 20.65 -12.21
CA ASP A 6 -9.26 19.30 -11.67
C ASP A 6 -9.04 18.25 -12.76
N CYS A 7 -7.85 17.66 -12.80
CA CYS A 7 -7.64 16.48 -13.59
C CYS A 7 -8.37 15.36 -12.84
N ALA A 8 -9.70 15.32 -12.96
CA ALA A 8 -10.38 14.05 -12.91
C ALA A 8 -9.68 13.21 -13.98
N PRO A 9 -8.94 12.15 -13.60
CA PRO A 9 -8.32 11.31 -14.59
C PRO A 9 -9.42 10.89 -15.55
N ARG A 10 -9.13 10.91 -16.87
CA ARG A 10 -9.94 10.21 -17.87
C ARG A 10 -10.37 8.91 -17.23
N GLU A 11 -11.67 8.67 -17.17
CA GLU A 11 -12.37 7.58 -16.49
C GLU A 11 -11.61 6.26 -16.67
N ALA A 12 -10.57 6.08 -15.86
CA ALA A 12 -9.86 4.83 -15.73
C ALA A 12 -10.83 3.98 -14.94
N ASP A 13 -11.10 2.77 -15.44
CA ASP A 13 -11.96 1.86 -14.69
C ASP A 13 -11.25 1.57 -13.36
N LEU A 14 -11.74 2.21 -12.31
CA LEU A 14 -11.19 2.06 -10.97
C LEU A 14 -11.70 0.74 -10.42
N PHE A 15 -10.78 -0.20 -10.22
CA PHE A 15 -11.10 -1.45 -9.56
C PHE A 15 -10.83 -1.30 -8.05
N LEU A 16 -11.89 -1.42 -7.26
CA LEU A 16 -11.83 -1.36 -5.80
C LEU A 16 -10.96 -2.49 -5.26
N LEU A 17 -9.95 -2.15 -4.47
CA LEU A 17 -9.13 -3.11 -3.74
C LEU A 17 -9.67 -3.32 -2.33
N GLU A 18 -9.75 -2.22 -1.57
CA GLU A 18 -10.19 -2.26 -0.17
C GLU A 18 -10.81 -0.91 0.22
N SER A 19 -11.79 -0.94 1.12
CA SER A 19 -12.30 0.25 1.81
C SER A 19 -12.23 0.04 3.32
N ARG A 20 -11.62 0.99 4.03
CA ARG A 20 -11.40 0.92 5.48
C ARG A 20 -11.97 2.16 6.16
N ARG A 21 -12.81 1.95 7.17
CA ARG A 21 -13.27 3.03 8.05
C ARG A 21 -12.24 3.28 9.15
N LEU A 22 -11.89 4.54 9.33
CA LEU A 22 -10.98 5.02 10.38
C LEU A 22 -11.66 6.10 11.21
N TRP A 23 -11.30 6.14 12.48
CA TRP A 23 -11.68 7.23 13.40
C TRP A 23 -10.57 8.27 13.50
N ALA A 24 -10.89 9.52 13.83
CA ALA A 24 -9.88 10.58 13.93
C ALA A 24 -8.81 10.35 15.02
N ALA A 25 -9.07 9.44 15.97
CA ALA A 25 -8.11 9.05 16.99
C ALA A 25 -7.13 7.94 16.53
N GLU A 26 -7.34 7.36 15.35
CA GLU A 26 -6.41 6.37 14.79
C GLU A 26 -5.25 7.09 14.11
N GLU A 27 -4.04 6.81 14.61
CA GLU A 27 -2.79 7.31 14.05
C GLU A 27 -1.89 6.12 13.71
N GLY A 28 -1.14 6.22 12.60
CA GLY A 28 -0.18 5.20 12.20
C GLY A 28 -0.18 4.93 10.70
N TRP A 29 0.54 3.86 10.33
CA TRP A 29 0.56 3.38 8.95
C TRP A 29 -0.74 2.68 8.60
N LEU A 30 -1.21 2.91 7.39
CA LEU A 30 -2.35 2.21 6.82
C LEU A 30 -1.86 1.13 5.88
N GLU A 31 -2.38 -0.07 6.08
CA GLU A 31 -2.05 -1.25 5.29
C GLU A 31 -3.23 -1.61 4.41
N PHE A 32 -3.01 -1.75 3.10
CA PHE A 32 -4.03 -2.17 2.14
C PHE A 32 -3.61 -3.45 1.45
N ASP A 33 -4.54 -4.40 1.32
CA ASP A 33 -4.27 -5.61 0.56
C ASP A 33 -4.30 -5.30 -0.95
N ILE A 34 -3.15 -5.51 -1.59
CA ILE A 34 -2.97 -5.34 -3.04
C ILE A 34 -2.47 -6.64 -3.70
N LEU A 35 -2.58 -7.79 -3.02
CA LEU A 35 -1.98 -9.05 -3.45
C LEU A 35 -2.42 -9.44 -4.88
N ALA A 36 -3.73 -9.38 -5.17
CA ALA A 36 -4.26 -9.73 -6.48
C ALA A 36 -3.70 -8.81 -7.58
N THR A 37 -3.72 -7.50 -7.34
CA THR A 37 -3.24 -6.47 -8.25
C THR A 37 -1.74 -6.56 -8.49
N SER A 38 -0.94 -6.74 -7.44
CA SER A 38 0.51 -6.84 -7.56
C SER A 38 0.94 -8.07 -8.38
N ASN A 39 0.22 -9.20 -8.26
CA ASN A 39 0.44 -10.36 -9.12
C ASN A 39 0.11 -10.07 -10.59
N LEU A 40 -1.01 -9.39 -10.86
CA LEU A 40 -1.37 -8.97 -12.23
C LEU A 40 -0.27 -8.08 -12.84
N TRP A 41 0.24 -7.11 -12.08
CA TRP A 41 1.29 -6.22 -12.57
C TRP A 41 2.61 -6.93 -12.87
N VAL A 42 2.97 -7.95 -12.09
CA VAL A 42 4.15 -8.78 -12.40
C VAL A 42 3.95 -9.57 -13.69
N MET A 43 2.76 -10.15 -13.88
CA MET A 43 2.44 -10.95 -15.07
C MET A 43 2.20 -10.09 -16.31
N SER A 44 1.75 -8.85 -16.15
CA SER A 44 1.38 -7.95 -17.23
C SER A 44 1.67 -6.49 -16.84
N PRO A 45 2.95 -6.06 -16.95
CA PRO A 45 3.41 -4.75 -16.44
C PRO A 45 2.71 -3.53 -17.05
N HIS A 46 2.12 -3.68 -18.24
CA HIS A 46 1.40 -2.61 -18.94
C HIS A 46 0.10 -2.20 -18.23
N TYR A 47 -0.45 -3.05 -17.36
CA TYR A 47 -1.61 -2.73 -16.51
C TYR A 47 -1.23 -2.09 -15.17
N ASN A 48 0.06 -1.82 -14.91
CA ASN A 48 0.46 -1.06 -13.73
C ASN A 48 0.31 0.44 -13.97
N LEU A 49 -0.93 0.91 -13.93
CA LEU A 49 -1.27 2.34 -14.04
C LEU A 49 -1.28 3.04 -12.67
N GLY A 50 -1.03 2.28 -11.61
CA GLY A 50 -0.88 2.78 -10.24
C GLY A 50 -2.08 2.51 -9.33
N LEU A 51 -1.97 3.06 -8.12
CA LEU A 51 -3.00 3.03 -7.09
C LEU A 51 -3.58 4.43 -6.89
N GLN A 52 -4.87 4.47 -6.60
CA GLN A 52 -5.55 5.66 -6.11
C GLN A 52 -6.03 5.43 -4.68
N ILE A 53 -5.79 6.43 -3.83
CA ILE A 53 -6.39 6.53 -2.51
C ILE A 53 -7.39 7.68 -2.53
N ARG A 54 -8.64 7.38 -2.19
CA ARG A 54 -9.70 8.38 -2.00
C ARG A 54 -10.17 8.34 -0.55
N VAL A 55 -10.56 9.50 -0.02
CA VAL A 55 -11.16 9.58 1.31
C VAL A 55 -12.59 10.09 1.20
N GLU A 56 -13.51 9.41 1.87
CA GLU A 56 -14.93 9.71 1.87
C GLU A 56 -15.44 9.90 3.30
N THR A 57 -16.26 10.92 3.52
CA THR A 57 -16.97 11.09 4.80
C THR A 57 -18.06 10.03 4.95
N SER A 58 -18.62 9.89 6.15
CA SER A 58 -19.80 9.05 6.39
C SER A 58 -21.02 9.42 5.54
N SER A 59 -21.08 10.65 5.02
CA SER A 59 -22.12 11.11 4.09
C SER A 59 -21.77 10.84 2.62
N GLY A 60 -20.70 10.10 2.33
CA GLY A 60 -20.25 9.77 0.96
C GLY A 60 -19.58 10.94 0.23
N ARG A 61 -19.22 12.02 0.92
CA ARG A 61 -18.54 13.16 0.29
C ARG A 61 -17.04 12.90 0.22
N SER A 62 -16.46 13.00 -0.97
CA SER A 62 -15.01 12.96 -1.13
C SER A 62 -14.36 14.18 -0.48
N ILE A 63 -13.28 13.96 0.29
CA ILE A 63 -12.43 15.00 0.85
C ILE A 63 -10.98 14.76 0.44
N SER A 64 -10.13 15.78 0.57
CA SER A 64 -8.72 15.59 0.26
C SER A 64 -8.03 14.71 1.30
N SER A 65 -7.01 13.96 0.87
CA SER A 65 -6.19 13.12 1.77
C SER A 65 -5.55 13.94 2.90
N LYS A 66 -5.10 15.17 2.60
CA LYS A 66 -4.53 16.10 3.58
C LYS A 66 -5.54 16.54 4.64
N GLU A 67 -6.78 16.84 4.27
CA GLU A 67 -7.85 17.16 5.22
C GLU A 67 -8.20 15.98 6.13
N ALA A 68 -8.01 14.75 5.65
CA ALA A 68 -8.17 13.53 6.42
C ALA A 68 -6.95 13.16 7.29
N GLY A 69 -5.90 14.00 7.30
CA GLY A 69 -4.68 13.76 8.07
C GLY A 69 -3.72 12.75 7.43
N LEU A 70 -3.95 12.32 6.18
CA LEU A 70 -3.06 11.40 5.49
C LEU A 70 -1.82 12.12 4.95
N VAL A 71 -0.68 11.45 5.07
CA VAL A 71 0.60 11.91 4.54
C VAL A 71 0.81 11.30 3.16
N GLY A 72 0.88 12.16 2.14
CA GLY A 72 1.19 11.77 0.77
C GLY A 72 2.68 11.91 0.42
N ARG A 73 2.97 11.90 -0.88
CA ARG A 73 4.34 12.06 -1.43
C ARG A 73 5.00 13.38 -1.03
N ASP A 74 4.22 14.42 -0.76
CA ASP A 74 4.75 15.73 -0.38
C ASP A 74 5.09 15.83 1.12
N GLY A 75 4.90 14.74 1.88
CA GLY A 75 5.30 14.64 3.29
C GLY A 75 6.78 14.33 3.49
N GLY A 76 7.19 14.30 4.76
CA GLY A 76 8.54 13.87 5.17
C GLY A 76 8.88 12.49 4.61
N LEU A 77 10.12 12.32 4.14
CA LEU A 77 10.57 11.10 3.45
C LEU A 77 10.31 9.82 4.26
N GLU A 78 10.41 9.90 5.58
CA GLU A 78 10.19 8.80 6.52
C GLU A 78 8.71 8.42 6.69
N LYS A 79 7.79 9.23 6.17
CA LYS A 79 6.33 9.04 6.24
C LYS A 79 5.67 8.90 4.87
N GLN A 80 6.45 8.87 3.79
CA GLN A 80 5.91 8.70 2.45
C GLN A 80 5.34 7.28 2.28
N PRO A 81 4.20 7.13 1.58
CA PRO A 81 3.63 5.82 1.33
C PRO A 81 4.58 4.96 0.52
N PHE A 82 4.68 3.69 0.90
CA PHE A 82 5.49 2.69 0.22
C PHE A 82 4.68 1.43 0.00
N MET A 83 5.15 0.61 -0.95
CA MET A 83 4.55 -0.67 -1.28
C MET A 83 5.54 -1.78 -0.94
N VAL A 84 5.04 -2.85 -0.33
CA VAL A 84 5.81 -4.06 -0.05
C VAL A 84 5.09 -5.23 -0.69
N ALA A 85 5.82 -6.00 -1.50
CA ALA A 85 5.30 -7.23 -2.09
C ALA A 85 6.36 -8.33 -1.98
N PHE A 86 5.91 -9.54 -1.64
CA PHE A 86 6.76 -10.71 -1.54
C PHE A 86 6.38 -11.68 -2.66
N PHE A 87 7.30 -11.91 -3.58
CA PHE A 87 7.08 -12.84 -4.69
C PHE A 87 7.85 -14.13 -4.47
N LYS A 88 7.17 -15.25 -4.70
CA LYS A 88 7.83 -16.54 -4.81
C LYS A 88 8.27 -16.75 -6.25
N VAL A 89 9.56 -16.57 -6.51
CA VAL A 89 10.13 -17.01 -7.79
C VAL A 89 10.32 -18.52 -7.70
N SER A 90 9.59 -19.26 -8.52
CA SER A 90 9.89 -20.68 -8.72
C SER A 90 11.15 -20.74 -9.56
N GLU A 91 12.28 -21.05 -8.93
CA GLU A 91 13.46 -21.48 -9.65
C GLU A 91 13.06 -22.77 -10.38
N VAL A 92 12.84 -22.68 -11.70
CA VAL A 92 12.84 -23.89 -12.53
C VAL A 92 14.22 -24.48 -12.28
N HIS A 93 14.28 -25.61 -11.57
CA HIS A 93 15.53 -26.25 -11.23
C HIS A 93 16.18 -26.72 -12.53
N ILE A 94 16.94 -25.86 -13.20
CA ILE A 94 17.86 -26.30 -14.24
C ILE A 94 18.87 -27.16 -13.50
N ARG A 95 18.79 -28.46 -13.74
CA ARG A 95 19.69 -29.45 -13.13
C ARG A 95 21.08 -29.23 -13.68
N THR A 96 21.87 -28.39 -13.03
CA THR A 96 23.31 -28.25 -13.28
C THR A 96 24.05 -29.34 -12.50
N ALA A 97 24.97 -30.06 -13.16
CA ALA A 97 25.78 -31.11 -12.53
C ALA A 97 26.58 -30.55 -11.34
N ARG A 98 26.54 -31.21 -10.18
CA ARG A 98 27.21 -30.73 -8.96
C ARG A 98 28.67 -31.17 -8.91
N SER A 99 29.56 -30.23 -8.65
CA SER A 99 30.89 -30.46 -8.06
C SER A 99 30.80 -30.24 -6.55
N THR A 100 31.50 -31.05 -5.76
CA THR A 100 31.43 -31.08 -4.29
C THR A 100 32.17 -29.89 -3.69
N ASN A 101 31.53 -29.07 -2.85
CA ASN A 101 32.25 -28.14 -1.97
C ASN A 101 31.63 -27.99 -0.58
N LYS A 102 32.55 -27.84 0.39
CA LYS A 102 32.40 -28.15 1.81
C LYS A 102 31.63 -27.08 2.59
N ARG A 103 30.88 -27.56 3.57
CA ARG A 103 30.13 -26.85 4.63
C ARG A 103 30.98 -25.78 5.33
N ASN A 104 30.43 -24.57 5.48
CA ASN A 104 30.80 -23.67 6.59
C ASN A 104 29.55 -23.02 7.19
N LYS A 105 29.49 -23.01 8.53
CA LYS A 105 28.32 -22.77 9.38
C LYS A 105 28.57 -21.56 10.28
N ASN A 106 27.71 -20.53 10.23
CA ASN A 106 27.50 -19.50 11.28
C ASN A 106 26.46 -18.48 10.75
N ARG A 107 25.60 -17.77 11.49
CA ARG A 107 25.23 -17.64 12.92
C ARG A 107 23.86 -16.94 12.97
N ASN A 108 23.21 -17.06 14.13
CA ASN A 108 21.82 -16.71 14.50
C ASN A 108 21.32 -15.27 14.22
N ARG A 109 19.98 -15.15 14.14
CA ARG A 109 19.08 -13.97 14.16
C ARG A 109 18.11 -14.10 15.39
N PRO A 110 17.28 -13.15 15.88
CA PRO A 110 17.07 -11.68 15.69
C PRO A 110 17.03 -10.82 17.00
N THR A 111 16.74 -9.53 16.79
CA THR A 111 16.42 -8.38 17.68
C THR A 111 14.92 -8.25 18.11
N GLN A 112 14.67 -7.79 19.37
CA GLN A 112 13.61 -6.88 19.96
C GLN A 112 12.08 -7.00 19.61
N PRO A 113 11.09 -6.26 20.24
CA PRO A 113 10.95 -5.47 21.50
C PRO A 113 9.56 -5.62 22.26
N GLN A 114 9.32 -4.73 23.25
CA GLN A 114 8.17 -4.53 24.16
C GLN A 114 6.85 -3.93 23.58
N GLU A 115 5.74 -4.36 24.19
CA GLU A 115 4.54 -3.66 24.73
C GLU A 115 3.85 -2.49 23.97
N GLY A 116 2.65 -2.77 23.43
CA GLY A 116 1.36 -2.65 24.14
C GLY A 116 0.89 -1.25 24.59
N GLY A 117 0.06 -0.58 23.78
CA GLY A 117 -0.55 0.74 24.06
C GLY A 117 -1.90 0.71 24.81
N SER A 118 -2.61 1.86 24.82
CA SER A 118 -4.08 1.99 25.02
C SER A 118 -4.65 3.41 24.80
N ARG A 119 -5.39 3.57 23.68
CA ARG A 119 -6.72 4.16 23.36
C ARG A 119 -7.44 5.26 24.21
N ALA A 120 -8.07 6.21 23.50
CA ALA A 120 -9.27 7.01 23.89
C ALA A 120 -10.05 7.53 22.63
N PRO A 121 -11.31 8.05 22.73
CA PRO A 121 -12.40 7.88 21.72
C PRO A 121 -12.68 9.04 20.71
N SER A 122 -13.61 8.76 19.79
CA SER A 122 -14.00 9.39 18.50
C SER A 122 -14.39 10.87 18.45
N PRO A 123 -14.22 11.48 17.25
CA PRO A 123 -15.32 12.04 16.45
C PRO A 123 -15.34 11.46 15.00
N ALA A 124 -16.36 11.83 14.22
CA ALA A 124 -16.74 11.34 12.88
C ALA A 124 -15.66 10.55 12.10
N GLY A 125 -15.95 9.28 11.81
CA GLY A 125 -15.07 8.43 11.01
C GLY A 125 -15.13 8.75 9.52
N VAL A 126 -14.01 8.53 8.82
CA VAL A 126 -13.89 8.59 7.36
C VAL A 126 -13.64 7.20 6.80
N SER A 127 -14.00 6.97 5.55
CA SER A 127 -13.65 5.76 4.81
C SER A 127 -12.51 6.10 3.86
N ILE A 128 -11.43 5.31 3.89
CA ILE A 128 -10.34 5.38 2.92
C ILE A 128 -10.52 4.24 1.94
N VAL A 129 -10.60 4.59 0.66
CA VAL A 129 -10.85 3.70 -0.45
C VAL A 129 -9.57 3.57 -1.27
N CYS A 130 -9.04 2.37 -1.36
CA CYS A 130 -7.90 2.02 -2.19
C CYS A 130 -8.41 1.34 -3.47
N SER A 131 -7.96 1.82 -4.63
CA SER A 131 -8.34 1.28 -5.94
C SER A 131 -7.12 1.23 -6.85
N THR A 132 -7.13 0.32 -7.82
CA THR A 132 -6.15 0.31 -8.91
C THR A 132 -6.75 0.93 -10.16
N LEU A 133 -5.91 1.62 -10.94
CA LEU A 133 -6.26 2.13 -12.25
C LEU A 133 -6.10 0.99 -13.27
N SER A 134 -7.17 0.68 -14.00
CA SER A 134 -7.17 -0.29 -15.12
C SER A 134 -7.19 0.38 -16.48
#